data_AF-A0A1Z9LSN1-F1
#
_entry.id   AF-A0A1Z9LSN1-F1
#
_cell.length_a   1.000
_cell.length_b   1.000
_cell.length_c   1.000
_cell.angle_alpha   90.00
_cell.angle_beta   90.00
_cell.angle_gamma   90.00
#
_symmetry.space_group_name_H-M   'P 1'
#
loop_
_entity.id
_entity.type
_entity.pdbx_description
1 polymer ?
#
loop_
_entity_poly.entity_id
_entity_poly.type
_entity_poly.pdbx_seq_one_letter_code
_entity_poly.pdbx_strand_id
1 'polypeptide(L)'
;MSNFFSDNEINLLKKAKEKKNYIHLKNKSDKNRDVMNVKDLNNLLSMHNIWDQNNFNMVIDKKPINYNKFSTQGNQYGFSKTGPDPDKVQYYIKKGASLVLNDIIYYSKDIKKIAFDLQEITNGKCQTNLYF
;
A
#
# COMPACT_ATOMS: atom_id res chain seq x y z
N MET A 1 22.13 9.74 -4.16
CA MET A 1 21.31 10.29 -5.26
C MET A 1 19.97 9.56 -5.23
N SER A 2 18.84 10.26 -5.37
CA SER A 2 17.52 9.61 -5.28
C SER A 2 17.34 8.61 -6.43
N ASN A 3 16.69 7.49 -6.12
CA ASN A 3 16.33 6.46 -7.09
C ASN A 3 15.14 6.90 -7.97
N PHE A 4 14.23 7.71 -7.41
CA PHE A 4 12.94 8.01 -8.03
C PHE A 4 12.74 9.47 -8.46
N PHE A 5 13.46 10.42 -7.87
CA PHE A 5 13.26 11.85 -8.09
C PHE A 5 14.51 12.51 -8.67
N SER A 6 14.34 13.34 -9.70
CA SER A 6 15.40 14.22 -10.20
C SER A 6 15.69 15.37 -9.22
N ASP A 7 16.85 16.01 -9.34
CA ASP A 7 17.22 17.13 -8.47
C ASP A 7 16.21 18.30 -8.53
N ASN A 8 15.64 18.54 -9.71
CA ASN A 8 14.56 19.53 -9.88
C ASN A 8 13.30 19.14 -9.10
N GLU A 9 12.89 17.88 -9.16
CA GLU A 9 11.73 17.38 -8.41
C GLU A 9 11.98 17.43 -6.89
N ILE A 10 13.19 17.08 -6.46
CA ILE A 10 13.61 17.17 -5.05
C ILE A 10 13.47 18.62 -4.55
N ASN A 11 13.97 19.60 -5.31
CA ASN A 11 13.88 21.02 -4.95
C ASN A 11 12.42 21.49 -4.89
N LEU A 12 11.59 21.03 -5.83
CA LEU A 12 10.17 21.31 -5.84
C LEU A 12 9.45 20.71 -4.62
N LEU A 13 9.76 19.47 -4.24
CA LEU A 13 9.22 18.81 -3.04
C LEU A 13 9.60 19.56 -1.76
N LYS A 14 10.87 19.95 -1.62
CA LYS A 14 11.35 20.73 -0.45
C LYS A 14 10.62 22.07 -0.33
N LYS A 15 10.51 22.82 -1.43
CA LYS A 15 9.80 24.11 -1.47
C LYS A 15 8.31 23.96 -1.18
N ALA A 16 7.67 22.89 -1.70
CA ALA A 16 6.27 22.61 -1.44
C ALA A 16 6.03 22.32 0.05
N LYS A 17 6.90 21.53 0.69
CA LYS A 17 6.88 21.28 2.14
C LYS A 17 6.98 22.57 2.94
N GLU A 18 7.98 23.41 2.66
CA GLU A 18 8.21 24.68 3.36
C GLU A 18 7.00 25.61 3.28
N LYS A 19 6.38 25.69 2.10
CA LYS A 19 5.23 26.57 1.85
C LYS A 19 3.88 25.94 2.17
N LYS A 20 3.84 24.66 2.56
CA LYS A 20 2.61 23.86 2.75
C LYS A 20 1.69 23.87 1.52
N ASN A 21 2.28 23.82 0.33
CA ASN A 21 1.55 23.84 -0.94
C ASN A 21 1.39 22.43 -1.51
N TYR A 22 0.28 22.21 -2.22
CA TYR A 22 0.11 21.02 -3.05
C TYR A 22 1.07 21.06 -4.23
N ILE A 23 1.60 19.89 -4.59
CA ILE A 23 2.42 19.72 -5.78
C ILE A 23 1.98 18.49 -6.55
N HIS A 24 1.87 18.65 -7.87
CA HIS A 24 1.70 17.55 -8.80
C HIS A 24 2.98 17.44 -9.63
N LEU A 25 3.75 16.39 -9.37
CA LEU A 25 4.92 16.04 -10.18
C LEU A 25 4.46 15.17 -11.35
N LYS A 26 4.48 15.72 -12.56
CA LYS A 26 4.24 14.93 -13.77
C LYS A 26 5.44 14.04 -14.02
N ASN A 27 5.39 12.81 -13.57
CA ASN A 27 6.46 11.87 -13.81
C ASN A 27 6.47 11.48 -15.30
N LYS A 28 7.59 11.78 -15.98
CA LYS A 28 7.85 11.36 -17.37
C LYS A 28 8.67 10.07 -17.44
N SER A 29 9.04 9.50 -16.30
CA SER A 29 9.93 8.35 -16.18
C SER A 29 9.16 7.08 -15.85
N ASP A 30 9.49 6.00 -16.55
CA ASP A 30 8.99 4.64 -16.27
C ASP A 30 9.50 4.07 -14.93
N LYS A 31 10.42 4.75 -14.22
CA LYS A 31 11.02 4.26 -12.96
C LYS A 31 10.01 3.90 -11.86
N ASN A 32 8.82 4.51 -11.89
CA ASN A 32 7.78 4.22 -10.90
C ASN A 32 6.91 3.02 -11.28
N ARG A 33 6.96 2.55 -12.53
CA ARG A 33 6.14 1.44 -13.04
C ARG A 33 6.40 0.14 -12.28
N ASP A 34 7.63 -0.05 -11.83
CA ASP A 34 8.08 -1.27 -11.16
C ASP A 34 7.94 -1.22 -9.63
N VAL A 35 7.42 -0.12 -9.06
CA VAL A 35 7.24 0.02 -7.60
C VAL A 35 6.13 -0.89 -7.07
N MET A 36 5.05 -1.02 -7.85
CA MET A 36 3.88 -1.85 -7.53
C MET A 36 3.10 -2.14 -8.80
N ASN A 37 2.91 -3.43 -9.12
CA ASN A 37 1.99 -3.88 -10.15
C ASN A 37 1.09 -5.02 -9.64
N VAL A 38 0.20 -5.52 -10.49
CA VAL A 38 -0.77 -6.58 -10.11
C VAL A 38 -0.06 -7.87 -9.64
N LYS A 39 1.09 -8.22 -10.22
CA LYS A 39 1.88 -9.38 -9.77
C LYS A 39 2.41 -9.16 -8.36
N ASP A 40 2.89 -7.96 -8.05
CA ASP A 40 3.37 -7.61 -6.70
C ASP A 40 2.24 -7.58 -5.68
N LEU A 41 1.07 -7.05 -6.05
CA LEU A 41 -0.13 -7.12 -5.22
C LEU A 41 -0.50 -8.58 -4.90
N ASN A 42 -0.53 -9.46 -5.91
CA ASN A 42 -0.83 -10.88 -5.69
C ASN A 42 0.20 -11.55 -4.76
N ASN A 43 1.49 -11.19 -4.90
CA ASN A 43 2.53 -11.67 -4.01
C ASN A 43 2.31 -11.18 -2.57
N LEU A 44 1.98 -9.89 -2.37
CA LEU A 44 1.67 -9.32 -1.06
C LEU A 44 0.47 -10.02 -0.41
N LEU A 45 -0.62 -10.22 -1.16
CA LEU A 45 -1.82 -10.91 -0.69
C LEU A 45 -1.55 -12.37 -0.30
N SER A 46 -0.57 -13.01 -0.93
CA SER A 46 -0.18 -14.40 -0.64
C SER A 46 0.69 -14.53 0.61
N MET A 47 1.17 -13.43 1.21
CA MET A 47 1.97 -13.48 2.42
C MET A 47 1.09 -13.87 3.62
N HIS A 48 1.35 -15.05 4.18
CA HIS A 48 0.61 -15.57 5.32
C HIS A 48 0.99 -14.88 6.63
N ASN A 49 0.05 -14.82 7.58
CA ASN A 49 0.23 -14.32 8.95
C ASN A 49 0.64 -12.84 9.10
N ILE A 50 0.77 -12.08 8.01
CA ILE A 50 1.01 -10.63 8.07
C ILE A 50 -0.28 -9.81 8.08
N TRP A 51 -1.39 -10.39 7.63
CA TRP A 51 -2.67 -9.70 7.48
C TRP A 51 -3.59 -9.95 8.68
N ASP A 52 -4.14 -8.87 9.22
CA ASP A 52 -5.12 -8.87 10.30
C ASP A 52 -6.14 -7.72 10.13
N GLN A 53 -7.04 -7.58 11.11
CA GLN A 53 -8.08 -6.54 11.12
C GLN A 53 -7.55 -5.10 11.14
N ASN A 54 -6.27 -4.88 11.48
CA ASN A 54 -5.69 -3.54 11.59
C ASN A 54 -5.06 -3.10 10.26
N ASN A 55 -4.54 -4.03 9.46
CA ASN A 55 -3.80 -3.72 8.24
C ASN A 55 -4.43 -4.23 6.93
N PHE A 56 -5.51 -5.00 7.01
CA PHE A 56 -6.28 -5.46 5.84
C PHE A 56 -7.74 -5.01 5.95
N ASN A 57 -8.11 -4.01 5.16
CA ASN A 57 -9.44 -3.40 5.20
C ASN A 57 -10.15 -3.52 3.86
N MET A 58 -11.47 -3.63 3.89
CA MET A 58 -12.31 -3.56 2.70
C MET A 58 -13.41 -2.52 2.90
N VAL A 59 -13.71 -1.75 1.86
CA VAL A 59 -14.72 -0.68 1.89
C VAL A 59 -15.65 -0.85 0.70
N ILE A 60 -16.96 -0.84 0.92
CA ILE A 60 -17.97 -0.85 -0.15
C ILE A 60 -18.94 0.31 0.09
N ASP A 61 -19.25 1.09 -0.94
CA ASP A 61 -20.13 2.25 -0.85
C ASP A 61 -19.75 3.22 0.30
N LYS A 62 -18.45 3.47 0.46
CA LYS A 62 -17.86 4.31 1.53
C LYS A 62 -18.06 3.76 2.95
N LYS A 63 -18.53 2.52 3.11
CA LYS A 63 -18.72 1.87 4.41
C LYS A 63 -17.68 0.77 4.61
N PRO A 64 -16.96 0.76 5.75
CA PRO A 64 -16.04 -0.32 6.05
C PRO A 64 -16.82 -1.63 6.22
N ILE A 65 -16.29 -2.69 5.64
CA ILE A 65 -16.79 -4.05 5.84
C ILE A 65 -16.16 -4.58 7.12
N ASN A 66 -16.96 -5.13 8.04
CA ASN A 66 -16.44 -5.75 9.24
C ASN A 66 -15.50 -6.90 8.87
N TYR A 67 -14.30 -6.94 9.46
CA TYR A 67 -13.26 -7.92 9.16
C TYR A 67 -13.76 -9.36 9.23
N ASN A 68 -14.62 -9.69 10.20
CA ASN A 68 -15.20 -11.03 10.38
C ASN A 68 -16.06 -11.49 9.19
N LYS A 69 -16.52 -10.57 8.33
CA LYS A 69 -17.29 -10.91 7.13
C LYS A 69 -16.42 -11.45 5.99
N PHE A 70 -15.11 -11.20 6.01
CA PHE A 70 -14.19 -11.64 4.97
C PHE A 70 -12.93 -12.30 5.52
N SER A 71 -12.93 -12.69 6.80
CA SER A 71 -11.86 -13.44 7.42
C SER A 71 -12.31 -14.85 7.80
N THR A 72 -11.33 -15.73 8.01
CA THR A 72 -11.52 -17.10 8.44
C THR A 72 -10.45 -17.49 9.45
N GLN A 73 -10.79 -18.39 10.38
CA GLN A 73 -9.86 -18.92 11.37
C GLN A 73 -8.68 -19.59 10.67
N GLY A 74 -7.46 -19.23 11.07
CA GLY A 74 -6.24 -19.70 10.41
C GLY A 74 -6.11 -21.22 10.38
N ASN A 75 -6.59 -21.91 11.42
CA ASN A 75 -6.53 -23.36 11.55
C ASN A 75 -7.21 -24.11 10.38
N GLN A 76 -8.21 -23.49 9.73
CA GLN A 76 -8.89 -24.07 8.57
C GLN A 76 -7.98 -24.14 7.32
N TYR A 77 -6.91 -23.35 7.30
CA TYR A 77 -5.95 -23.25 6.19
C TYR A 77 -4.49 -23.51 6.63
N GLY A 78 -4.27 -24.04 7.84
CA GLY A 78 -2.93 -24.30 8.38
C GLY A 78 -2.16 -23.05 8.85
N PHE A 79 -2.85 -21.92 9.06
CA PHE A 79 -2.26 -20.70 9.62
C PHE A 79 -2.49 -20.57 11.12
N SER A 80 -1.63 -19.84 11.81
CA SER A 80 -1.69 -19.69 13.27
C SER A 80 -2.67 -18.61 13.74
N LYS A 81 -3.17 -17.77 12.82
CA LYS A 81 -4.02 -16.61 13.13
C LYS A 81 -5.19 -16.51 12.18
N THR A 82 -6.29 -15.92 12.64
CA THR A 82 -7.40 -15.51 11.76
C THR A 82 -6.87 -14.53 10.71
N GLY A 83 -7.15 -14.80 9.44
CA GLY A 83 -6.65 -14.01 8.31
C GLY A 83 -7.75 -13.73 7.29
N PRO A 84 -7.49 -12.86 6.31
CA PRO A 84 -8.39 -12.65 5.19
C PRO A 84 -8.58 -13.96 4.42
N ASP A 85 -9.83 -14.28 4.12
CA ASP A 85 -10.22 -15.45 3.35
C ASP A 85 -10.26 -15.08 1.86
N PRO A 86 -9.44 -15.71 0.99
CA PRO A 86 -9.35 -15.34 -0.41
C PRO A 86 -10.69 -15.35 -1.15
N ASP A 87 -11.56 -16.32 -0.87
CA ASP A 87 -12.85 -16.46 -1.54
C ASP A 87 -13.82 -15.37 -1.10
N LYS A 88 -13.84 -15.05 0.19
CA LYS A 88 -14.70 -13.97 0.73
C LYS A 88 -14.19 -12.59 0.31
N VAL A 89 -12.88 -12.38 0.28
CA VAL A 89 -12.27 -11.14 -0.24
C VAL A 89 -12.64 -10.97 -1.70
N GLN A 90 -12.45 -12.02 -2.52
CA GLN A 90 -12.79 -11.96 -3.94
C GLN A 90 -14.29 -11.69 -4.17
N TYR A 91 -15.17 -12.26 -3.33
CA TYR A 91 -16.60 -11.97 -3.36
C TYR A 91 -16.91 -10.48 -3.20
N TYR A 92 -16.27 -9.80 -2.24
CA TYR A 92 -16.50 -8.37 -2.04
C TYR A 92 -15.87 -7.51 -3.15
N ILE A 93 -14.68 -7.87 -3.64
CA ILE A 93 -14.07 -7.20 -4.80
C ILE A 93 -14.99 -7.25 -6.02
N LYS A 94 -15.59 -8.42 -6.31
CA LYS A 94 -16.57 -8.58 -7.41
C LYS A 94 -17.81 -7.70 -7.25
N LYS A 95 -18.13 -7.26 -6.02
CA LYS A 95 -19.22 -6.33 -5.71
C LYS A 95 -18.82 -4.86 -5.77
N GLY A 96 -17.57 -4.56 -6.16
CA GLY A 96 -17.05 -3.19 -6.22
C GLY A 96 -16.49 -2.68 -4.89
N ALA A 97 -16.16 -3.56 -3.94
CA ALA A 97 -15.44 -3.15 -2.75
C ALA A 97 -13.98 -2.79 -3.10
N SER A 98 -13.47 -1.70 -2.53
CA SER A 98 -12.05 -1.39 -2.53
C SER A 98 -11.31 -2.17 -1.45
N LEU A 99 -10.10 -2.58 -1.76
CA LEU A 99 -9.15 -3.17 -0.84
C LEU A 99 -8.17 -2.10 -0.36
N VAL A 100 -7.91 -2.05 0.94
CA VAL A 100 -6.91 -1.16 1.55
C VAL A 100 -5.93 -1.98 2.38
N LEU A 101 -4.67 -2.02 1.93
CA LEU A 101 -3.56 -2.67 2.64
C LEU A 101 -2.70 -1.59 3.30
N ASN A 102 -2.59 -1.60 4.62
CA ASN A 102 -1.84 -0.58 5.36
C ASN A 102 -0.40 -1.01 5.66
N ASP A 103 0.47 -0.01 5.86
CA ASP A 103 1.86 -0.16 6.30
C ASP A 103 2.69 -1.16 5.48
N ILE A 104 2.47 -1.20 4.16
CA ILE A 104 3.11 -2.18 3.27
C ILE A 104 4.59 -1.92 2.98
N ILE A 105 5.14 -0.84 3.55
CA ILE A 105 6.56 -0.47 3.45
C ILE A 105 7.50 -1.60 3.91
N TYR A 106 7.04 -2.49 4.80
CA TYR A 106 7.83 -3.60 5.32
C TYR A 106 7.82 -4.84 4.43
N TYR A 107 6.95 -4.89 3.42
CA TYR A 107 6.68 -6.10 2.63
C TYR A 107 7.07 -5.98 1.15
N SER A 108 7.48 -4.79 0.68
CA SER A 108 8.03 -4.59 -0.66
C SER A 108 9.32 -3.76 -0.61
N LYS A 109 10.39 -4.31 -1.20
CA LYS A 109 11.69 -3.63 -1.28
C LYS A 109 11.60 -2.33 -2.08
N ASP A 110 10.83 -2.30 -3.16
CA ASP A 110 10.76 -1.13 -4.03
C ASP A 110 9.89 -0.02 -3.43
N ILE A 111 8.81 -0.39 -2.72
CA ILE A 111 8.06 0.56 -1.87
C ILE A 111 8.97 1.15 -0.79
N LYS A 112 9.78 0.30 -0.15
CA LYS A 112 10.71 0.75 0.88
C LYS A 112 11.72 1.77 0.34
N LYS A 113 12.25 1.58 -0.88
CA LYS A 113 13.19 2.52 -1.50
C LYS A 113 12.55 3.88 -1.77
N ILE A 114 11.35 3.94 -2.36
CA ILE A 114 10.68 5.22 -2.63
C ILE A 114 10.30 5.92 -1.32
N ALA A 115 9.86 5.17 -0.32
CA ALA A 115 9.59 5.72 1.00
C ALA A 115 10.85 6.34 1.62
N PHE A 116 11.99 5.63 1.60
CA PHE A 116 13.25 6.20 2.11
C PHE A 116 13.66 7.48 1.39
N ASP A 117 13.61 7.51 0.05
CA ASP A 117 13.91 8.72 -0.72
C ASP A 117 13.02 9.90 -0.26
N LEU A 118 11.71 9.67 -0.11
CA LEU A 118 10.78 10.69 0.37
C LEU A 118 11.11 11.14 1.80
N GLN A 119 11.47 10.21 2.71
CA GLN A 119 11.86 10.56 4.08
C GLN A 119 13.13 11.43 4.09
N GLU A 120 14.15 11.10 3.31
CA GLU A 120 15.39 11.89 3.20
C GLU A 120 15.13 13.29 2.62
N ILE A 121 14.29 13.38 1.57
CA ILE A 121 13.96 14.66 0.93
C ILE A 121 13.16 15.56 1.85
N THR A 122 12.20 14.98 2.59
CA THR A 122 11.21 15.73 3.35
C THR A 122 11.49 15.78 4.85
N ASN A 123 12.47 15.04 5.37
CA ASN A 123 12.69 14.82 6.81
C ASN A 123 11.41 14.45 7.57
N GLY A 124 10.50 13.72 6.91
CA GLY A 124 9.21 13.29 7.46
C GLY A 124 9.16 11.76 7.55
N LYS A 125 8.33 11.22 8.45
CA LYS A 125 8.05 9.78 8.48
C LYS A 125 7.19 9.41 7.28
N CYS A 126 7.54 8.33 6.58
CA CYS A 126 6.72 7.79 5.50
C CYS A 126 5.98 6.54 5.99
N GLN A 127 4.71 6.45 5.61
CA GLN A 127 3.90 5.24 5.68
C GLN A 127 3.27 5.02 4.30
N THR A 128 2.88 3.79 4.00
CA THR A 128 2.35 3.45 2.69
C THR A 128 1.13 2.57 2.82
N ASN A 129 0.03 3.04 2.25
CA ASN A 129 -1.19 2.26 2.08
C ASN A 129 -1.39 2.01 0.58
N LEU A 130 -1.80 0.81 0.24
CA LEU A 130 -2.20 0.44 -1.12
C LEU A 130 -3.71 0.39 -1.22
N TYR A 131 -4.24 0.98 -2.28
CA TYR A 131 -5.66 1.00 -2.62
C TYR A 131 -5.82 0.27 -3.96
N PHE A 132 -6.66 -0.77 -3.98
CA PHE A 132 -7.01 -1.54 -5.17
C PHE A 132 -8.52 -1.59 -5.35
#